data_AF-A8NP48-F1
#
_entry.id   AF-A8NP48-F1
#
_cell.length_a   1.000
_cell.length_b   1.000
_cell.length_c   1.000
_cell.angle_alpha   90.00
_cell.angle_beta   90.00
_cell.angle_gamma   90.00
#
_symmetry.space_group_name_H-M   'P 1'
#
loop_
_entity.id
_entity.type
_entity.pdbx_description
1 polymer ?
#
loop_
_entity_poly.entity_id
_entity_poly.type
_entity_poly.pdbx_seq_one_letter_code
_entity_poly.pdbx_strand_id
1 'polypeptide(L)'
;MQPSAALSPQQDAAKGDHRTLFRLSQQITYDNYGLAVLDAVLPYSQYDKLPRAPNASIIIDCERGSGALACVASSLLCCSRSPSLREGTIMKVMANFDNILTWMNLTLARLSALDDASIFPQSYLLNVASILYRLSTMDTRTTTMVMASREAVKIFLRAWTLRSKNTRKVHSTLGSDEGCMVTNLLRVYTSDEKWLSIFVDVAMASPKHVKAFCDALICRVDQLSTFIDKVCKAELVGDEWMKLLFILHRLQQIREIHRQLRISNYLSRLMTTLVSLQQHFPPKTILRFFFTIFSLSADPQAVEELVDGGLVTVAANTLMKVDLAVVGQDERQHAQNLIQALAAYTFHPRTLAALRHTVGELPRYVEEGLNHREYIGSRWDELVYCIGPQSNHLNGLEEEGLSICDNDSHDEMWIGPYMVGGGVKACSGCHLVAYCSPECQKTDWKERHKPECPIVRHSYHERSATNTKYRHATRAFHLRVIEGVCNPQYRLLTESQPGQRGWEFLMMINACWDQPTENAITLCPAPIPRWIVEQKKVGDCPAMDGRAKRLVDEYVKSKAPKTRLVEFVTR
;
A
#
# COMPACT_ATOMS: atom_id res chain seq x y z
N MET A 1 -38.05 43.46 37.76
CA MET A 1 -37.79 43.25 36.32
C MET A 1 -38.13 41.80 36.02
N GLN A 2 -39.24 41.52 35.33
CA GLN A 2 -39.50 40.18 34.81
C GLN A 2 -38.40 39.85 33.78
N PRO A 3 -37.85 38.63 33.76
CA PRO A 3 -36.92 38.24 32.71
C PRO A 3 -37.67 38.36 31.40
N SER A 4 -37.24 39.30 30.55
CA SER A 4 -37.68 39.40 29.16
C SER A 4 -37.63 37.99 28.58
N ALA A 5 -38.77 37.47 28.12
CA ALA A 5 -38.85 36.17 27.49
C ALA A 5 -37.85 36.15 26.34
N ALA A 6 -36.70 35.50 26.54
CA ALA A 6 -35.68 35.41 25.53
C ALA A 6 -36.32 34.69 24.33
N LEU A 7 -36.37 35.38 23.18
CA LEU A 7 -36.81 34.77 21.93
C LEU A 7 -36.06 33.46 21.75
N SER A 8 -36.78 32.43 21.28
CA SER A 8 -36.14 31.13 21.14
C SER A 8 -34.97 31.26 20.15
N PRO A 9 -33.79 30.65 20.38
CA PRO A 9 -32.63 30.77 19.51
C PRO A 9 -32.92 30.52 18.01
N GLN A 10 -33.97 29.73 17.71
CA GLN A 10 -34.48 29.50 16.36
C GLN A 10 -35.12 30.74 15.73
N GLN A 11 -35.86 31.56 16.50
CA GLN A 11 -36.47 32.80 16.01
C GLN A 11 -35.41 33.85 15.65
N ASP A 12 -34.32 33.92 16.41
CA ASP A 12 -33.21 34.81 16.07
C ASP A 12 -32.40 34.27 14.89
N ALA A 13 -32.19 32.96 14.78
CA ALA A 13 -31.54 32.33 13.63
C ALA A 13 -32.35 32.54 12.34
N ALA A 14 -33.68 32.54 12.43
CA ALA A 14 -34.57 32.83 11.32
C ALA A 14 -34.43 34.27 10.78
N LYS A 15 -33.72 35.18 11.47
CA LYS A 15 -33.37 36.52 10.96
C LYS A 15 -32.08 36.54 10.12
N GLY A 16 -31.33 35.44 10.07
CA GLY A 16 -30.17 35.29 9.19
C GLY A 16 -28.89 35.95 9.71
N ASP A 17 -28.82 36.24 11.02
CA ASP A 17 -27.58 36.68 11.64
C ASP A 17 -26.59 35.51 11.77
N HIS A 18 -25.39 35.65 11.18
CA HIS A 18 -24.39 34.59 11.15
C HIS A 18 -23.93 34.15 12.54
N ARG A 19 -23.78 35.10 13.49
CA ARG A 19 -23.37 34.77 14.87
C ARG A 19 -24.42 33.94 15.57
N THR A 20 -25.68 34.30 15.37
CA THR A 20 -26.82 33.55 15.91
C THR A 20 -26.90 32.15 15.29
N LEU A 21 -26.62 31.99 14.00
CA LEU A 21 -26.56 30.68 13.36
C LEU A 21 -25.45 29.80 13.97
N PHE A 22 -24.25 30.33 14.18
CA PHE A 22 -23.19 29.56 14.87
C PHE A 22 -23.57 29.21 16.30
N ARG A 23 -24.12 30.17 17.05
CA ARG A 23 -24.60 29.94 18.42
C ARG A 23 -25.69 28.85 18.46
N LEU A 24 -26.64 28.88 17.52
CA LEU A 24 -27.65 27.85 17.39
C LEU A 24 -26.99 26.49 17.10
N SER A 25 -26.02 26.42 16.18
CA SER A 25 -25.33 25.17 15.84
C SER A 25 -24.66 24.49 17.04
N GLN A 26 -24.14 25.29 17.99
CA GLN A 26 -23.53 24.82 19.24
C GLN A 26 -24.56 24.42 20.30
N GLN A 27 -25.78 24.95 20.21
CA GLN A 27 -26.87 24.65 21.13
C GLN A 27 -27.69 23.44 20.70
N ILE A 28 -27.58 22.97 19.45
CA ILE A 28 -28.28 21.76 18.99
C ILE A 28 -27.68 20.55 19.72
N THR A 29 -28.52 19.86 20.47
CA THR A 29 -28.20 18.60 21.17
C THR A 29 -29.19 17.51 20.76
N TYR A 30 -28.86 16.28 21.12
CA TYR A 30 -29.76 15.13 20.91
C TYR A 30 -31.16 15.36 21.53
N ASP A 31 -31.20 16.01 22.70
CA ASP A 31 -32.45 16.20 23.45
C ASP A 31 -33.30 17.37 22.95
N ASN A 32 -32.71 18.38 22.33
CA ASN A 32 -33.44 19.58 21.90
C ASN A 32 -33.63 19.70 20.38
N TYR A 33 -33.02 18.81 19.58
CA TYR A 33 -33.17 18.85 18.14
C TYR A 33 -34.61 18.60 17.68
N GLY A 34 -35.04 19.37 16.68
CA GLY A 34 -36.34 19.26 16.04
C GLY A 34 -36.31 19.85 14.62
N LEU A 35 -37.29 19.48 13.78
CA LEU A 35 -37.32 19.88 12.36
C LEU A 35 -37.40 21.40 12.15
N ALA A 36 -37.97 22.14 13.10
CA ALA A 36 -38.05 23.60 13.07
C ALA A 36 -36.67 24.28 12.99
N VAL A 37 -35.61 23.62 13.47
CA VAL A 37 -34.23 24.10 13.30
C VAL A 37 -33.87 24.17 11.82
N LEU A 38 -34.14 23.12 11.05
CA LEU A 38 -33.86 23.10 9.62
C LEU A 38 -34.74 24.08 8.84
N ASP A 39 -36.00 24.24 9.24
CA ASP A 39 -36.90 25.24 8.64
C ASP A 39 -36.38 26.67 8.81
N ALA A 40 -35.74 26.96 9.95
CA ALA A 40 -35.14 28.27 10.19
C ALA A 40 -33.83 28.47 9.40
N VAL A 41 -33.05 27.41 9.12
CA VAL A 41 -31.68 27.56 8.56
C VAL A 41 -31.56 27.31 7.06
N LEU A 42 -32.35 26.40 6.47
CA LEU A 42 -32.26 26.05 5.06
C LEU A 42 -32.61 27.18 4.07
N PRO A 43 -33.47 28.17 4.40
CA PRO A 43 -33.63 29.34 3.54
C PRO A 43 -32.33 30.11 3.26
N TYR A 44 -31.33 30.00 4.15
CA TYR A 44 -30.02 30.62 3.99
C TYR A 44 -29.02 29.81 3.17
N SER A 45 -29.37 28.57 2.79
CA SER A 45 -28.58 27.78 1.84
C SER A 45 -29.13 27.87 0.41
N GLN A 46 -30.18 28.65 0.14
CA GLN A 46 -30.72 28.78 -1.22
C GLN A 46 -29.73 29.47 -2.17
N TYR A 47 -29.73 29.03 -3.43
CA TYR A 47 -28.86 29.54 -4.49
C TYR A 47 -29.00 31.06 -4.72
N ASP A 48 -30.22 31.61 -4.60
CA ASP A 48 -30.49 33.04 -4.79
C ASP A 48 -29.80 33.92 -3.73
N LYS A 49 -29.41 33.34 -2.59
CA LYS A 49 -28.68 33.99 -1.49
C LYS A 49 -27.16 33.97 -1.66
N LEU A 50 -26.64 33.35 -2.72
CA LEU A 50 -25.20 33.36 -2.98
C LEU A 50 -24.70 34.81 -3.21
N PRO A 51 -23.51 35.16 -2.71
CA PRO A 51 -22.93 36.48 -2.96
C PRO A 51 -22.73 36.70 -4.46
N ARG A 52 -23.34 37.74 -5.03
CA ARG A 52 -23.24 38.07 -6.47
C ARG A 52 -22.13 39.07 -6.82
N ALA A 53 -21.63 39.83 -5.85
CA ALA A 53 -20.67 40.90 -6.08
C ALA A 53 -19.41 40.72 -5.22
N PRO A 54 -18.20 41.05 -5.73
CA PRO A 54 -16.90 40.94 -5.02
C PRO A 54 -16.69 41.93 -3.86
N ASN A 55 -17.74 42.52 -3.29
CA ASN A 55 -17.66 43.55 -2.25
C ASN A 55 -17.55 42.95 -0.84
N ALA A 56 -17.36 43.83 0.15
CA ALA A 56 -17.22 43.45 1.57
C ALA A 56 -18.39 42.63 2.12
N SER A 57 -19.58 42.62 1.47
CA SER A 57 -20.71 41.79 1.90
C SER A 57 -20.50 40.29 1.67
N ILE A 58 -19.55 39.88 0.79
CA ILE A 58 -19.14 38.47 0.65
C ILE A 58 -18.75 37.88 2.00
N ILE A 59 -18.10 38.68 2.85
CA ILE A 59 -17.60 38.21 4.14
C ILE A 59 -18.76 37.70 4.99
N ILE A 60 -19.76 38.56 5.17
CA ILE A 60 -20.95 38.29 5.98
C ILE A 60 -21.79 37.17 5.34
N ASP A 61 -21.93 37.16 4.01
CA ASP A 61 -22.75 36.17 3.33
C ASP A 61 -22.15 34.76 3.42
N CYS A 62 -20.82 34.57 3.28
CA CYS A 62 -20.26 33.22 3.53
C CYS A 62 -20.21 32.84 5.01
N GLU A 63 -20.12 33.81 5.94
CA GLU A 63 -20.27 33.50 7.37
C GLU A 63 -21.70 33.02 7.67
N ARG A 64 -22.71 33.66 7.08
CA ARG A 64 -24.11 33.24 7.19
C ARG A 64 -24.31 31.84 6.62
N GLY A 65 -23.86 31.60 5.39
CA GLY A 65 -23.97 30.29 4.75
C GLY A 65 -23.22 29.20 5.55
N SER A 66 -22.05 29.52 6.08
CA SER A 66 -21.28 28.57 6.89
C SER A 66 -21.91 28.31 8.26
N GLY A 67 -22.55 29.30 8.88
CA GLY A 67 -23.37 29.12 10.09
C GLY A 67 -24.59 28.23 9.83
N ALA A 68 -25.23 28.38 8.66
CA ALA A 68 -26.30 27.49 8.23
C ALA A 68 -25.79 26.05 8.03
N LEU A 69 -24.64 25.87 7.37
CA LEU A 69 -23.99 24.55 7.24
C LEU A 69 -23.64 23.94 8.61
N ALA A 70 -23.16 24.74 9.57
CA ALA A 70 -22.91 24.26 10.94
C ALA A 70 -24.21 23.73 11.59
N CYS A 71 -25.33 24.43 11.42
CA CYS A 71 -26.63 23.95 11.92
C CYS A 71 -27.08 22.66 11.23
N VAL A 72 -26.86 22.51 9.92
CA VAL A 72 -27.16 21.27 9.19
C VAL A 72 -26.30 20.11 9.70
N ALA A 73 -25.00 20.34 9.92
CA ALA A 73 -24.08 19.34 10.47
C ALA A 73 -24.53 18.85 11.85
N SER A 74 -24.84 19.77 12.78
CA SER A 74 -25.34 19.43 14.12
C SER A 74 -26.71 18.74 14.05
N SER A 75 -27.59 19.17 13.15
CA SER A 75 -28.90 18.53 12.94
C SER A 75 -28.77 17.07 12.49
N LEU A 76 -27.85 16.78 11.57
CA LEU A 76 -27.58 15.42 11.11
C LEU A 76 -26.99 14.54 12.22
N LEU A 77 -26.19 15.11 13.11
CA LEU A 77 -25.67 14.41 14.30
C LEU A 77 -26.80 14.04 15.29
N CYS A 78 -27.77 14.93 15.49
CA CYS A 78 -28.80 14.76 16.53
C CYS A 78 -30.12 14.12 16.04
N CYS A 79 -30.27 13.86 14.74
CA CYS A 79 -31.54 13.39 14.17
C CYS A 79 -31.90 11.93 14.49
N SER A 80 -30.99 11.14 15.06
CA SER A 80 -31.18 9.71 15.35
C SER A 80 -32.16 9.43 16.51
N ARG A 81 -32.67 10.45 17.21
CA ARG A 81 -33.56 10.30 18.36
C ARG A 81 -34.86 9.55 18.09
N SER A 82 -35.45 9.74 16.91
CA SER A 82 -36.61 8.95 16.49
C SER A 82 -36.57 8.69 14.98
N PRO A 83 -37.16 7.57 14.50
CA PRO A 83 -37.25 7.30 13.07
C PRO A 83 -37.95 8.42 12.30
N SER A 84 -39.01 9.00 12.87
CA SER A 84 -39.75 10.11 12.26
C SER A 84 -38.93 11.40 12.14
N LEU A 85 -38.14 11.72 13.18
CA LEU A 85 -37.26 12.88 13.16
C LEU A 85 -36.16 12.70 12.13
N ARG A 86 -35.51 11.52 12.12
CA ARG A 86 -34.50 11.14 11.12
C ARG A 86 -35.03 11.26 9.69
N GLU A 87 -36.21 10.68 9.41
CA GLU A 87 -36.84 10.76 8.08
C GLU A 87 -37.13 12.20 7.68
N GLY A 88 -37.69 13.00 8.59
CA GLY A 88 -37.96 14.42 8.34
C GLY A 88 -36.69 15.22 8.07
N THR A 89 -35.60 14.94 8.80
CA THR A 89 -34.28 15.54 8.56
C THR A 89 -33.75 15.19 7.17
N ILE A 90 -33.79 13.90 6.81
CA ILE A 90 -33.34 13.40 5.51
C ILE A 90 -34.11 14.06 4.38
N MET A 91 -35.44 14.07 4.45
CA MET A 91 -36.30 14.67 3.42
C MET A 91 -35.99 16.16 3.21
N LYS A 92 -35.83 16.93 4.30
CA LYS A 92 -35.50 18.37 4.20
C LYS A 92 -34.10 18.62 3.62
N VAL A 93 -33.11 17.82 4.02
CA VAL A 93 -31.74 17.95 3.51
C VAL A 93 -31.64 17.52 2.05
N MET A 94 -32.28 16.41 1.66
CA MET A 94 -32.34 15.96 0.27
C MET A 94 -33.01 17.00 -0.64
N ALA A 95 -34.12 17.60 -0.19
CA ALA A 95 -34.80 18.66 -0.94
C ALA A 95 -33.94 19.92 -1.16
N ASN A 96 -32.86 20.09 -0.38
CA ASN A 96 -31.95 21.23 -0.47
C ASN A 96 -30.52 20.80 -0.80
N PHE A 97 -30.31 19.59 -1.34
CA PHE A 97 -28.97 19.02 -1.45
C PHE A 97 -28.05 19.83 -2.36
N ASP A 98 -28.50 20.21 -3.57
CA ASP A 98 -27.69 20.98 -4.51
C ASP A 98 -27.33 22.39 -3.98
N ASN A 99 -28.28 22.99 -3.27
CA ASN A 99 -28.11 24.25 -2.55
C ASN A 99 -27.00 24.12 -1.48
N ILE A 100 -27.06 23.07 -0.66
CA ILE A 100 -26.06 22.75 0.36
C ILE A 100 -24.68 22.52 -0.29
N LEU A 101 -24.59 21.73 -1.35
CA LEU A 101 -23.32 21.49 -2.07
C LEU A 101 -22.73 22.80 -2.61
N THR A 102 -23.56 23.68 -3.18
CA THR A 102 -23.10 24.96 -3.72
C THR A 102 -22.46 25.83 -2.63
N TRP A 103 -23.09 25.90 -1.45
CA TRP A 103 -22.54 26.62 -0.31
C TRP A 103 -21.27 25.98 0.25
N MET A 104 -21.19 24.65 0.34
CA MET A 104 -19.95 23.96 0.74
C MET A 104 -18.80 24.32 -0.20
N ASN A 105 -19.07 24.33 -1.51
CA ASN A 105 -18.08 24.63 -2.52
C ASN A 105 -17.56 26.07 -2.40
N LEU A 106 -18.47 27.02 -2.19
CA LEU A 106 -18.13 28.42 -1.93
C LEU A 106 -17.30 28.57 -0.64
N THR A 107 -17.72 27.92 0.45
CA THR A 107 -17.00 27.93 1.73
C THR A 107 -15.58 27.41 1.56
N LEU A 108 -15.37 26.25 0.90
CA LEU A 108 -14.03 25.71 0.65
C LEU A 108 -13.18 26.59 -0.27
N ALA A 109 -13.77 27.18 -1.31
CA ALA A 109 -13.06 28.11 -2.19
C ALA A 109 -12.56 29.33 -1.41
N ARG A 110 -13.37 29.86 -0.50
CA ARG A 110 -12.99 30.97 0.38
C ARG A 110 -11.91 30.56 1.38
N LEU A 111 -12.01 29.38 1.99
CA LEU A 111 -10.97 28.87 2.88
C LEU A 111 -9.60 28.81 2.21
N SER A 112 -9.56 28.43 0.93
CA SER A 112 -8.33 28.38 0.15
C SER A 112 -7.71 29.77 -0.07
N ALA A 113 -8.52 30.83 0.00
CA ALA A 113 -8.08 32.22 -0.18
C ALA A 113 -7.66 32.91 1.12
N LEU A 114 -8.19 32.51 2.29
CA LEU A 114 -7.88 33.13 3.58
C LEU A 114 -6.46 32.82 4.07
N ASP A 115 -5.89 33.72 4.87
CA ASP A 115 -4.62 33.49 5.55
C ASP A 115 -4.80 32.66 6.83
N ASP A 116 -3.78 31.87 7.13
CA ASP A 116 -3.78 30.78 8.12
C ASP A 116 -3.93 31.18 9.58
N ALA A 117 -3.86 32.47 9.90
CA ALA A 117 -3.81 32.95 11.28
C ALA A 117 -5.14 32.78 12.06
N SER A 118 -6.18 32.23 11.44
CA SER A 118 -7.51 32.13 12.04
C SER A 118 -7.89 30.68 12.39
N ILE A 119 -8.63 30.47 13.49
CA ILE A 119 -9.12 29.16 13.96
C ILE A 119 -10.23 28.60 13.03
N PHE A 120 -10.83 29.47 12.21
CA PHE A 120 -11.98 29.18 11.38
C PHE A 120 -11.83 28.04 10.33
N PRO A 121 -10.67 27.80 9.70
CA PRO A 121 -10.55 26.80 8.63
C PRO A 121 -10.93 25.38 9.07
N GLN A 122 -10.61 25.01 10.31
CA GLN A 122 -10.85 23.66 10.81
C GLN A 122 -12.34 23.39 11.08
N SER A 123 -13.07 24.34 11.66
CA SER A 123 -14.49 24.17 11.94
C SER A 123 -15.31 24.12 10.66
N TYR A 124 -14.97 24.95 9.66
CA TYR A 124 -15.62 24.90 8.36
C TYR A 124 -15.38 23.59 7.62
N LEU A 125 -14.12 23.13 7.58
CA LEU A 125 -13.79 21.83 7.00
C LEU A 125 -14.52 20.69 7.71
N LEU A 126 -14.58 20.73 9.05
CA LEU A 126 -15.29 19.74 9.85
C LEU A 126 -16.78 19.70 9.51
N ASN A 127 -17.44 20.85 9.37
CA ASN A 127 -18.86 20.91 9.00
C ASN A 127 -19.12 20.33 7.61
N VAL A 128 -18.32 20.70 6.61
CA VAL A 128 -18.44 20.17 5.24
C VAL A 128 -18.26 18.64 5.24
N ALA A 129 -17.18 18.16 5.87
CA ALA A 129 -16.88 16.73 5.94
C ALA A 129 -17.94 15.95 6.72
N SER A 130 -18.41 16.50 7.85
CA SER A 130 -19.46 15.91 8.70
C SER A 130 -20.78 15.73 7.94
N ILE A 131 -21.23 16.75 7.19
CA ILE A 131 -22.48 16.64 6.41
C ILE A 131 -22.35 15.54 5.35
N LEU A 132 -21.27 15.55 4.55
CA LEU A 132 -21.08 14.57 3.49
C LEU A 132 -20.96 13.14 4.05
N TYR A 133 -20.16 12.97 5.11
CA TYR A 133 -19.98 11.67 5.76
C TYR A 133 -21.28 11.14 6.39
N ARG A 134 -22.01 11.97 7.14
CA ARG A 134 -23.27 11.57 7.77
C ARG A 134 -24.32 11.21 6.72
N LEU A 135 -24.50 12.04 5.68
CA LEU A 135 -25.40 11.69 4.58
C LEU A 135 -24.96 10.40 3.86
N SER A 136 -23.66 10.12 3.75
CA SER A 136 -23.18 8.88 3.14
C SER A 136 -23.40 7.61 3.95
N THR A 137 -23.68 7.73 5.25
CA THR A 137 -23.83 6.59 6.18
C THR A 137 -25.21 6.51 6.82
N MET A 138 -26.06 7.52 6.59
CA MET A 138 -27.38 7.61 7.22
C MET A 138 -28.40 6.68 6.60
N ASP A 139 -28.71 6.76 5.31
CA ASP A 139 -29.60 5.79 4.65
C ASP A 139 -29.18 5.53 3.21
N THR A 140 -29.75 4.51 2.57
CA THR A 140 -29.39 4.12 1.20
C THR A 140 -29.69 5.20 0.16
N ARG A 141 -30.70 6.05 0.39
CA ARG A 141 -31.08 7.15 -0.52
C ARG A 141 -30.06 8.27 -0.44
N THR A 142 -29.69 8.71 0.76
CA THR A 142 -28.69 9.76 0.98
C THR A 142 -27.30 9.27 0.61
N THR A 143 -26.96 8.00 0.87
CA THR A 143 -25.72 7.38 0.38
C THR A 143 -25.64 7.46 -1.13
N THR A 144 -26.68 7.02 -1.85
CA THR A 144 -26.71 7.07 -3.31
C THR A 144 -26.60 8.51 -3.82
N MET A 145 -27.34 9.43 -3.21
CA MET A 145 -27.33 10.85 -3.58
C MET A 145 -25.93 11.49 -3.43
N VAL A 146 -25.23 11.23 -2.32
CA VAL A 146 -23.88 11.77 -2.09
C VAL A 146 -22.85 11.06 -2.96
N MET A 147 -22.80 9.72 -2.92
CA MET A 147 -21.75 8.94 -3.58
C MET A 147 -21.85 8.98 -5.11
N ALA A 148 -23.06 9.17 -5.67
CA ALA A 148 -23.24 9.33 -7.12
C ALA A 148 -23.04 10.78 -7.62
N SER A 149 -23.00 11.77 -6.72
CA SER A 149 -22.85 13.18 -7.10
C SER A 149 -21.39 13.53 -7.40
N ARG A 150 -21.08 13.78 -8.69
CA ARG A 150 -19.75 14.27 -9.10
C ARG A 150 -19.37 15.58 -8.42
N GLU A 151 -20.33 16.43 -8.07
CA GLU A 151 -20.05 17.68 -7.37
C GLU A 151 -19.70 17.43 -5.91
N ALA A 152 -20.36 16.48 -5.23
CA ALA A 152 -19.97 16.06 -3.89
C ALA A 152 -18.54 15.49 -3.86
N VAL A 153 -18.15 14.71 -4.89
CA VAL A 153 -16.76 14.22 -5.03
C VAL A 153 -15.76 15.37 -5.21
N LYS A 154 -16.07 16.40 -6.02
CA LYS A 154 -15.19 17.57 -6.17
C LYS A 154 -15.04 18.35 -4.86
N ILE A 155 -16.13 18.56 -4.14
CA ILE A 155 -16.14 19.22 -2.83
C ILE A 155 -15.28 18.40 -1.85
N PHE A 156 -15.46 17.08 -1.82
CA PHE A 156 -14.64 16.18 -1.03
C PHE A 156 -13.15 16.28 -1.40
N LEU A 157 -12.78 16.24 -2.68
CA LEU A 157 -11.39 16.35 -3.12
C LEU A 157 -10.76 17.70 -2.74
N ARG A 158 -11.52 18.79 -2.80
CA ARG A 158 -11.09 20.11 -2.29
C ARG A 158 -10.86 20.06 -0.79
N ALA A 159 -11.78 19.50 -0.01
CA ALA A 159 -11.62 19.30 1.43
C ALA A 159 -10.42 18.40 1.77
N TRP A 160 -10.21 17.32 1.01
CA TRP A 160 -9.11 16.37 1.16
C TRP A 160 -7.75 17.04 0.99
N THR A 161 -7.63 17.89 -0.03
CA THR A 161 -6.39 18.56 -0.46
C THR A 161 -6.20 19.97 0.10
N LEU A 162 -7.14 20.48 0.89
CA LEU A 162 -7.05 21.81 1.50
C LEU A 162 -5.83 21.87 2.43
N ARG A 163 -4.93 22.82 2.18
CA ARG A 163 -3.67 23.00 2.89
C ARG A 163 -3.62 24.33 3.62
N SER A 164 -2.98 24.30 4.78
CA SER A 164 -2.56 25.49 5.52
C SER A 164 -1.44 26.19 4.73
N LYS A 165 -1.57 27.49 4.46
CA LYS A 165 -0.57 28.33 3.77
C LYS A 165 0.78 28.36 4.51
N ASN A 166 0.77 28.43 5.83
CA ASN A 166 1.94 28.52 6.72
C ASN A 166 2.69 27.19 6.79
N THR A 167 1.98 26.08 7.04
CA THR A 167 2.61 24.78 7.27
C THR A 167 2.75 23.96 6.00
N ARG A 168 2.00 24.30 4.94
CA ARG A 168 1.78 23.49 3.73
C ARG A 168 1.19 22.10 4.01
N LYS A 169 0.84 21.78 5.26
CA LYS A 169 0.20 20.53 5.64
C LYS A 169 -1.29 20.60 5.32
N VAL A 170 -1.87 19.45 5.02
CA VAL A 170 -3.32 19.37 4.81
C VAL A 170 -4.05 19.65 6.12
N HIS A 171 -5.21 20.28 6.05
CA HIS A 171 -6.04 20.41 7.24
C HIS A 171 -6.58 19.03 7.64
N SER A 172 -6.43 18.71 8.92
CA SER A 172 -6.93 17.48 9.51
C SER A 172 -8.08 17.81 10.45
N THR A 173 -9.12 16.98 10.39
CA THR A 173 -10.24 17.01 11.33
C THR A 173 -10.07 15.95 12.43
N LEU A 174 -8.88 15.35 12.55
CA LEU A 174 -8.57 14.42 13.63
C LEU A 174 -8.60 15.18 14.96
N GLY A 175 -9.29 14.60 15.96
CA GLY A 175 -9.58 15.25 17.24
C GLY A 175 -11.06 15.21 17.62
N SER A 176 -11.96 14.77 16.72
CA SER A 176 -13.31 14.34 17.10
C SER A 176 -13.30 12.91 17.62
N ASP A 177 -14.25 12.56 18.49
CA ASP A 177 -14.42 11.17 18.99
C ASP A 177 -14.70 10.16 17.86
N GLU A 178 -15.14 10.63 16.70
CA GLU A 178 -15.43 9.83 15.51
C GLU A 178 -14.24 9.75 14.52
N GLY A 179 -13.07 10.31 14.88
CA GLY A 179 -11.87 10.33 14.05
C GLY A 179 -11.86 11.44 12.99
N CYS A 180 -11.17 11.22 11.87
CA CYS A 180 -11.12 12.18 10.77
C CYS A 180 -12.29 11.97 9.80
N MET A 181 -13.28 12.87 9.82
CA MET A 181 -14.44 12.83 8.91
C MET A 181 -14.05 12.72 7.44
N VAL A 182 -13.00 13.42 7.04
CA VAL A 182 -12.49 13.43 5.66
C VAL A 182 -11.92 12.05 5.28
N THR A 183 -11.24 11.37 6.20
CA THR A 183 -10.76 9.98 5.99
C THR A 183 -11.91 8.97 6.00
N ASN A 184 -12.86 9.12 6.94
CA ASN A 184 -14.04 8.26 6.98
C ASN A 184 -14.83 8.33 5.65
N LEU A 185 -15.00 9.52 5.08
CA LEU A 185 -15.66 9.69 3.80
C LEU A 185 -14.89 9.03 2.64
N LEU A 186 -13.55 9.16 2.59
CA LEU A 186 -12.76 8.44 1.58
C LEU A 186 -12.90 6.93 1.72
N ARG A 187 -12.91 6.42 2.96
CA ARG A 187 -13.13 5.00 3.23
C ARG A 187 -14.44 4.54 2.61
N VAL A 188 -15.55 5.28 2.79
CA VAL A 188 -16.85 4.96 2.18
C VAL A 188 -16.74 4.84 0.65
N TYR A 189 -16.08 5.78 -0.02
CA TYR A 189 -15.84 5.69 -1.47
C TYR A 189 -15.04 4.44 -1.86
N THR A 190 -14.03 4.07 -1.08
CA THR A 190 -13.15 2.93 -1.38
C THR A 190 -13.72 1.56 -1.02
N SER A 191 -14.78 1.51 -0.21
CA SER A 191 -15.41 0.27 0.27
C SER A 191 -16.35 -0.39 -0.74
N ASP A 192 -16.75 0.31 -1.80
CA ASP A 192 -17.67 -0.17 -2.82
C ASP A 192 -17.11 0.16 -4.22
N GLU A 193 -17.05 -0.83 -5.12
CA GLU A 193 -16.49 -0.66 -6.47
C GLU A 193 -17.23 0.40 -7.30
N LYS A 194 -18.56 0.52 -7.12
CA LYS A 194 -19.36 1.50 -7.84
C LYS A 194 -18.95 2.92 -7.45
N TRP A 195 -18.86 3.19 -6.14
CA TRP A 195 -18.49 4.51 -5.63
C TRP A 195 -17.02 4.82 -5.89
N LEU A 196 -16.15 3.80 -5.82
CA LEU A 196 -14.74 3.93 -6.17
C LEU A 196 -14.59 4.38 -7.63
N SER A 197 -15.32 3.78 -8.59
CA SER A 197 -15.22 4.19 -9.99
C SER A 197 -15.55 5.67 -10.22
N ILE A 198 -16.64 6.18 -9.60
CA ILE A 198 -17.05 7.58 -9.71
C ILE A 198 -16.01 8.49 -9.07
N PHE A 199 -15.48 8.09 -7.90
CA PHE A 199 -14.42 8.81 -7.22
C PHE A 199 -13.17 8.93 -8.11
N VAL A 200 -12.74 7.81 -8.69
CA VAL A 200 -11.56 7.70 -9.55
C VAL A 200 -11.71 8.55 -10.81
N ASP A 201 -12.87 8.51 -11.48
CA ASP A 201 -13.15 9.33 -12.66
C ASP A 201 -12.96 10.83 -12.39
N VAL A 202 -13.39 11.31 -11.21
CA VAL A 202 -13.25 12.72 -10.83
C VAL A 202 -11.83 13.04 -10.37
N ALA A 203 -11.21 12.17 -9.57
CA ALA A 203 -9.85 12.35 -9.07
C ALA A 203 -8.80 12.31 -10.20
N MET A 204 -9.04 11.48 -11.22
CA MET A 204 -8.16 11.29 -12.39
C MET A 204 -8.45 12.26 -13.54
N ALA A 205 -9.43 13.18 -13.39
CA ALA A 205 -9.76 14.15 -14.42
C ALA A 205 -8.57 15.06 -14.82
N SER A 206 -7.53 15.18 -13.99
CA SER A 206 -6.25 15.77 -14.40
C SER A 206 -5.06 15.17 -13.63
N PRO A 207 -3.85 15.11 -14.24
CA PRO A 207 -2.63 14.66 -13.54
C PRO A 207 -2.32 15.50 -12.29
N LYS A 208 -2.64 16.79 -12.31
CA LYS A 208 -2.47 17.70 -11.17
C LYS A 208 -3.35 17.29 -9.99
N HIS A 209 -4.58 16.84 -10.25
CA HIS A 209 -5.48 16.35 -9.20
C HIS A 209 -4.97 15.05 -8.58
N VAL A 210 -4.51 14.09 -9.39
CA VAL A 210 -3.93 12.83 -8.91
C VAL A 210 -2.73 13.11 -7.99
N LYS A 211 -1.81 13.99 -8.42
CA LYS A 211 -0.66 14.39 -7.60
C LYS A 211 -1.10 15.05 -6.29
N ALA A 212 -1.98 16.05 -6.35
CA ALA A 212 -2.45 16.75 -5.15
C ALA A 212 -3.15 15.81 -4.16
N PHE A 213 -3.94 14.87 -4.67
CA PHE A 213 -4.62 13.83 -3.90
C PHE A 213 -3.64 12.90 -3.20
N CYS A 214 -2.65 12.35 -3.92
CA CYS A 214 -1.64 11.47 -3.35
C CYS A 214 -0.78 12.21 -2.32
N ASP A 215 -0.33 13.43 -2.63
CA ASP A 215 0.45 14.25 -1.69
C ASP A 215 -0.36 14.58 -0.42
N ALA A 216 -1.68 14.69 -0.52
CA ALA A 216 -2.56 14.88 0.63
C ALA A 216 -2.71 13.60 1.44
N LEU A 217 -2.86 12.44 0.78
CA LEU A 217 -2.92 11.13 1.45
C LEU A 217 -1.67 10.87 2.28
N ILE A 218 -0.48 11.09 1.71
CA ILE A 218 0.76 10.87 2.47
C ILE A 218 0.94 11.92 3.56
N CYS A 219 0.53 13.17 3.31
CA CYS A 219 0.54 14.18 4.36
C CYS A 219 -0.35 13.81 5.56
N ARG A 220 -1.46 13.09 5.35
CA ARG A 220 -2.32 12.60 6.44
C ARG A 220 -1.67 11.47 7.22
N VAL A 221 -0.98 10.56 6.54
CA VAL A 221 -0.15 9.53 7.19
C VAL A 221 0.85 10.18 8.13
N ASP A 222 1.69 11.09 7.62
CA ASP A 222 2.70 11.80 8.42
C ASP A 222 2.13 12.58 9.61
N GLN A 223 0.88 13.05 9.51
CA GLN A 223 0.26 13.80 10.58
C GLN A 223 -0.08 12.94 11.80
N LEU A 224 -0.26 11.62 11.66
CA LEU A 224 -0.67 10.75 12.76
C LEU A 224 0.32 10.75 13.92
N SER A 225 1.63 10.80 13.63
CA SER A 225 2.67 10.94 14.66
C SER A 225 2.53 12.25 15.44
N THR A 226 2.22 13.35 14.76
CA THR A 226 2.02 14.63 15.44
C THR A 226 0.74 14.70 16.28
N PHE A 227 -0.23 13.83 16.00
CA PHE A 227 -1.50 13.79 16.71
C PHE A 227 -1.45 12.95 17.99
N ILE A 228 -0.69 11.85 17.97
CA ILE A 228 -0.56 10.99 19.14
C ILE A 228 0.12 11.72 20.31
N ASP A 229 1.07 12.60 20.00
CA ASP A 229 1.78 13.41 21.01
C ASP A 229 0.91 14.51 21.64
N LYS A 230 -0.09 15.02 20.90
CA LYS A 230 -0.79 16.24 21.30
C LYS A 230 -1.85 15.99 22.35
N VAL A 231 -2.82 15.10 22.09
CA VAL A 231 -3.94 14.84 23.03
C VAL A 231 -4.71 13.54 22.68
N CYS A 232 -4.34 12.82 21.61
CA CYS A 232 -5.23 11.77 21.10
C CYS A 232 -5.03 10.43 21.82
N LYS A 233 -6.14 9.74 22.10
CA LYS A 233 -6.10 8.34 22.56
C LYS A 233 -5.43 7.49 21.47
N ALA A 234 -4.50 6.62 21.87
CA ALA A 234 -3.81 5.71 20.96
C ALA A 234 -4.83 4.91 20.10
N GLU A 235 -5.92 4.45 20.70
CA GLU A 235 -7.00 3.73 20.00
C GLU A 235 -7.56 4.51 18.79
N LEU A 236 -7.78 5.82 18.93
CA LEU A 236 -8.31 6.66 17.85
C LEU A 236 -7.28 6.81 16.72
N VAL A 237 -6.00 6.99 17.05
CA VAL A 237 -4.92 7.07 16.06
C VAL A 237 -4.74 5.72 15.36
N GLY A 238 -4.90 4.61 16.09
CA GLY A 238 -4.82 3.25 15.53
C GLY A 238 -5.96 2.94 14.56
N ASP A 239 -7.19 3.33 14.90
CA ASP A 239 -8.34 3.22 14.00
C ASP A 239 -8.14 4.08 12.74
N GLU A 240 -7.67 5.32 12.90
CA GLU A 240 -7.36 6.19 11.77
C GLU A 240 -6.24 5.62 10.87
N TRP A 241 -5.19 5.07 11.47
CA TRP A 241 -4.11 4.38 10.77
C TRP A 241 -4.64 3.22 9.92
N MET A 242 -5.50 2.37 10.50
CA MET A 242 -6.11 1.24 9.77
C MET A 242 -6.98 1.69 8.60
N LYS A 243 -7.74 2.79 8.76
CA LYS A 243 -8.52 3.35 7.64
C LYS A 243 -7.61 3.80 6.50
N LEU A 244 -6.51 4.49 6.80
CA LEU A 244 -5.56 4.94 5.78
C LEU A 244 -4.89 3.76 5.08
N LEU A 245 -4.50 2.71 5.81
CA LEU A 245 -3.95 1.49 5.21
C LEU A 245 -4.97 0.78 4.31
N PHE A 246 -6.23 0.66 4.74
CA PHE A 246 -7.30 0.11 3.90
C PHE A 246 -7.48 0.93 2.61
N ILE A 247 -7.56 2.25 2.73
CA ILE A 247 -7.67 3.17 1.59
C ILE A 247 -6.49 2.97 0.63
N LEU A 248 -5.26 2.92 1.15
CA LEU A 248 -4.06 2.70 0.35
C LEU A 248 -4.09 1.35 -0.38
N HIS A 249 -4.47 0.27 0.30
CA HIS A 249 -4.57 -1.06 -0.28
C HIS A 249 -5.57 -1.12 -1.45
N ARG A 250 -6.66 -0.37 -1.36
CA ARG A 250 -7.66 -0.27 -2.44
C ARG A 250 -7.16 0.60 -3.58
N LEU A 251 -6.54 1.75 -3.27
CA LEU A 251 -6.13 2.72 -4.28
C LEU A 251 -4.85 2.32 -5.04
N GLN A 252 -3.97 1.50 -4.46
CA GLN A 252 -2.78 1.00 -5.16
C GLN A 252 -3.12 0.09 -6.35
N GLN A 253 -4.35 -0.45 -6.41
CA GLN A 253 -4.80 -1.22 -7.57
C GLN A 253 -5.03 -0.34 -8.81
N ILE A 254 -5.11 0.98 -8.63
CA ILE A 254 -5.25 1.95 -9.72
C ILE A 254 -3.86 2.42 -10.13
N ARG A 255 -3.42 1.99 -11.32
CA ARG A 255 -2.04 2.17 -11.82
C ARG A 255 -1.52 3.60 -11.69
N GLU A 256 -2.30 4.60 -12.11
CA GLU A 256 -1.89 6.01 -12.07
C GLU A 256 -1.70 6.53 -10.64
N ILE A 257 -2.57 6.12 -9.71
CA ILE A 257 -2.47 6.47 -8.30
C ILE A 257 -1.25 5.77 -7.69
N HIS A 258 -1.10 4.46 -7.90
CA HIS A 258 0.05 3.70 -7.42
C HIS A 258 1.36 4.31 -7.90
N ARG A 259 1.49 4.60 -9.21
CA ARG A 259 2.67 5.26 -9.77
C ARG A 259 2.97 6.59 -9.07
N GLN A 260 1.96 7.40 -8.81
CA GLN A 260 2.14 8.68 -8.13
C GLN A 260 2.52 8.50 -6.65
N LEU A 261 1.96 7.50 -5.96
CA LEU A 261 2.35 7.15 -4.59
C LEU A 261 3.81 6.69 -4.52
N ARG A 262 4.27 5.86 -5.49
CA ARG A 262 5.68 5.44 -5.60
C ARG A 262 6.62 6.63 -5.79
N ILE A 263 6.26 7.60 -6.64
CA ILE A 263 7.04 8.84 -6.81
C ILE A 263 7.17 9.62 -5.49
N SER A 264 6.15 9.54 -4.64
CA SER A 264 6.13 10.22 -3.34
C SER A 264 6.75 9.40 -2.20
N ASN A 265 7.43 8.27 -2.47
CA ASN A 265 8.06 7.37 -1.50
C ASN A 265 7.12 7.02 -0.33
N TYR A 266 5.90 6.62 -0.67
CA TYR A 266 4.85 6.46 0.33
C TYR A 266 5.11 5.34 1.34
N LEU A 267 5.81 4.27 0.95
CA LEU A 267 6.08 3.13 1.83
C LEU A 267 7.12 3.51 2.89
N SER A 268 8.17 4.25 2.49
CA SER A 268 9.15 4.79 3.42
C SER A 268 8.48 5.73 4.44
N ARG A 269 7.55 6.58 3.99
CA ARG A 269 6.81 7.51 4.87
C ARG A 269 5.82 6.80 5.79
N LEU A 270 5.14 5.75 5.31
CA LEU A 270 4.35 4.86 6.16
C LEU A 270 5.22 4.25 7.25
N MET A 271 6.37 3.68 6.88
CA MET A 271 7.25 3.03 7.85
C MET A 271 7.83 4.02 8.86
N THR A 272 8.31 5.17 8.41
CA THR A 272 8.79 6.24 9.30
C THR A 272 7.71 6.67 10.30
N THR A 273 6.46 6.79 9.83
CA THR A 273 5.33 7.11 10.71
C THR A 273 5.06 5.97 11.69
N LEU A 274 5.06 4.71 11.23
CA LEU A 274 4.87 3.55 12.11
C LEU A 274 5.97 3.45 13.18
N VAL A 275 7.23 3.73 12.83
CA VAL A 275 8.37 3.79 13.76
C VAL A 275 8.07 4.78 14.88
N SER A 276 7.57 5.97 14.57
CA SER A 276 7.21 6.98 15.58
C SER A 276 6.01 6.59 16.44
N LEU A 277 5.06 5.85 15.84
CA LEU A 277 3.83 5.44 16.49
C LEU A 277 3.99 4.17 17.36
N GLN A 278 4.99 3.34 17.10
CA GLN A 278 5.10 1.98 17.65
C GLN A 278 5.07 1.94 19.19
N GLN A 279 5.61 2.97 19.85
CA GLN A 279 5.68 3.03 21.32
C GLN A 279 4.32 3.23 21.99
N HIS A 280 3.32 3.70 21.24
CA HIS A 280 1.99 4.00 21.75
C HIS A 280 0.98 2.87 21.53
N PHE A 281 1.37 1.82 20.81
CA PHE A 281 0.48 0.74 20.44
C PHE A 281 0.88 -0.58 21.10
N PRO A 282 -0.11 -1.42 21.47
CA PRO A 282 0.17 -2.79 21.87
C PRO A 282 0.91 -3.54 20.75
N PRO A 283 1.89 -4.41 21.06
CA PRO A 283 2.64 -5.16 20.05
C PRO A 283 1.76 -5.94 19.07
N LYS A 284 0.64 -6.52 19.55
CA LYS A 284 -0.34 -7.22 18.68
C LYS A 284 -0.94 -6.31 17.59
N THR A 285 -1.14 -5.03 17.90
CA THR A 285 -1.67 -4.05 16.96
C THR A 285 -0.63 -3.74 15.88
N ILE A 286 0.64 -3.59 16.28
CA ILE A 286 1.76 -3.37 15.35
C ILE A 286 1.96 -4.56 14.41
N LEU A 287 1.84 -5.79 14.91
CA LEU A 287 1.90 -7.00 14.05
C LEU A 287 0.82 -6.99 12.95
N ARG A 288 -0.41 -6.57 13.27
CA ARG A 288 -1.49 -6.44 12.27
C ARG A 288 -1.21 -5.34 11.25
N PHE A 289 -0.58 -4.25 11.69
CA PHE A 289 -0.17 -3.17 10.78
C PHE A 289 0.88 -3.66 9.79
N PHE A 290 1.87 -4.45 10.23
CA PHE A 290 2.88 -5.01 9.33
C PHE A 290 2.29 -5.84 8.21
N PHE A 291 1.40 -6.78 8.53
CA PHE A 291 0.78 -7.62 7.51
C PHE A 291 0.10 -6.77 6.43
N THR A 292 -0.61 -5.73 6.86
CA THR A 292 -1.30 -4.82 5.93
C THR A 292 -0.30 -4.01 5.11
N ILE A 293 0.76 -3.46 5.72
CA ILE A 293 1.80 -2.70 5.00
C ILE A 293 2.56 -3.58 4.01
N PHE A 294 2.86 -4.81 4.39
CA PHE A 294 3.54 -5.77 3.51
C PHE A 294 2.65 -6.17 2.33
N SER A 295 1.32 -6.20 2.50
CA SER A 295 0.38 -6.35 1.37
C SER A 295 0.37 -5.15 0.40
N LEU A 296 0.98 -4.02 0.79
CA LEU A 296 1.20 -2.87 -0.10
C LEU A 296 2.51 -2.98 -0.89
N SER A 297 3.43 -3.87 -0.50
CA SER A 297 4.64 -4.15 -1.25
C SER A 297 4.40 -5.27 -2.26
N ALA A 298 4.05 -4.89 -3.49
CA ALA A 298 3.85 -5.83 -4.59
C ALA A 298 5.16 -6.21 -5.32
N ASP A 299 6.31 -5.61 -4.95
CA ASP A 299 7.59 -5.84 -5.63
C ASP A 299 8.81 -5.70 -4.69
N PRO A 300 10.00 -6.22 -5.06
CA PRO A 300 11.22 -6.11 -4.24
C PRO A 300 11.68 -4.70 -3.90
N GLN A 301 11.47 -3.75 -4.82
CA GLN A 301 11.86 -2.36 -4.59
C GLN A 301 10.96 -1.73 -3.53
N ALA A 302 9.69 -2.14 -3.46
CA ALA A 302 8.79 -1.75 -2.39
C ALA A 302 9.26 -2.30 -1.03
N VAL A 303 9.72 -3.56 -0.96
CA VAL A 303 10.25 -4.12 0.31
C VAL A 303 11.58 -3.49 0.71
N GLU A 304 12.48 -3.22 -0.25
CA GLU A 304 13.69 -2.43 0.00
C GLU A 304 13.35 -1.08 0.66
N GLU A 305 12.38 -0.35 0.11
CA GLU A 305 11.92 0.94 0.68
C GLU A 305 11.32 0.79 2.10
N LEU A 306 10.63 -0.32 2.37
CA LEU A 306 10.12 -0.63 3.71
C LEU A 306 11.27 -0.92 4.69
N VAL A 307 12.25 -1.73 4.29
CA VAL A 307 13.44 -2.06 5.09
C VAL A 307 14.23 -0.80 5.42
N ASP A 308 14.53 0.03 4.43
CA ASP A 308 15.20 1.33 4.60
C ASP A 308 14.37 2.29 5.48
N GLY A 309 13.04 2.18 5.42
CA GLY A 309 12.10 2.93 6.27
C GLY A 309 12.06 2.45 7.74
N GLY A 310 12.80 1.41 8.10
CA GLY A 310 12.89 0.88 9.47
C GLY A 310 12.00 -0.33 9.77
N LEU A 311 11.48 -1.03 8.74
CA LEU A 311 10.63 -2.22 8.91
C LEU A 311 11.26 -3.25 9.86
N VAL A 312 12.52 -3.62 9.63
CA VAL A 312 13.23 -4.64 10.43
C VAL A 312 13.36 -4.20 11.88
N THR A 313 13.71 -2.94 12.13
CA THR A 313 13.87 -2.38 13.48
C THR A 313 12.56 -2.39 14.26
N VAL A 314 11.46 -1.94 13.65
CA VAL A 314 10.14 -1.98 14.30
C VAL A 314 9.69 -3.42 14.53
N ALA A 315 9.94 -4.32 13.56
CA ALA A 315 9.57 -5.72 13.66
C ALA A 315 10.31 -6.41 14.82
N ALA A 316 11.63 -6.29 14.86
CA ALA A 316 12.48 -6.83 15.93
C ALA A 316 12.05 -6.32 17.31
N ASN A 317 11.86 -5.01 17.46
CA ASN A 317 11.41 -4.40 18.71
C ASN A 317 10.01 -4.87 19.13
N THR A 318 9.11 -5.06 18.17
CA THR A 318 7.76 -5.55 18.43
C THR A 318 7.80 -7.00 18.89
N LEU A 319 8.51 -7.86 18.16
CA LEU A 319 8.68 -9.28 18.49
C LEU A 319 9.35 -9.49 19.85
N MET A 320 10.29 -8.62 20.23
CA MET A 320 10.89 -8.59 21.57
C MET A 320 9.92 -8.22 22.69
N LYS A 321 8.80 -7.56 22.40
CA LYS A 321 7.79 -7.18 23.40
C LYS A 321 6.60 -8.14 23.45
N VAL A 322 6.40 -8.94 22.42
CA VAL A 322 5.31 -9.91 22.37
C VAL A 322 5.67 -11.10 23.26
N ASP A 323 4.88 -11.31 24.32
CA ASP A 323 4.88 -12.58 25.02
C ASP A 323 4.10 -13.60 24.19
N LEU A 324 4.82 -14.34 23.35
CA LEU A 324 4.22 -15.31 22.44
C LEU A 324 3.50 -16.44 23.19
N ALA A 325 3.86 -16.73 24.44
CA ALA A 325 3.17 -17.73 25.24
C ALA A 325 1.74 -17.31 25.59
N VAL A 326 1.51 -16.00 25.74
CA VAL A 326 0.22 -15.42 26.18
C VAL A 326 -0.66 -14.97 25.00
N VAL A 327 -0.07 -14.61 23.86
CA VAL A 327 -0.87 -14.19 22.68
C VAL A 327 -1.56 -15.35 21.97
N GLY A 328 -2.62 -15.03 21.24
CA GLY A 328 -3.39 -15.98 20.44
C GLY A 328 -2.58 -16.57 19.29
N GLN A 329 -3.08 -17.69 18.75
CA GLN A 329 -2.48 -18.39 17.61
C GLN A 329 -2.31 -17.46 16.39
N ASP A 330 -3.26 -16.55 16.17
CA ASP A 330 -3.21 -15.58 15.07
C ASP A 330 -1.99 -14.65 15.16
N GLU A 331 -1.68 -14.10 16.34
CA GLU A 331 -0.51 -13.23 16.51
C GLU A 331 0.81 -14.00 16.32
N ARG A 332 0.87 -15.27 16.76
CA ARG A 332 2.04 -16.13 16.51
C ARG A 332 2.23 -16.37 15.01
N GLN A 333 1.15 -16.66 14.29
CA GLN A 333 1.21 -16.86 12.85
C GLN A 333 1.63 -15.59 12.11
N HIS A 334 1.11 -14.41 12.50
CA HIS A 334 1.53 -13.14 11.90
C HIS A 334 3.03 -12.86 12.12
N ALA A 335 3.56 -13.15 13.31
CA ALA A 335 4.98 -13.00 13.61
C ALA A 335 5.85 -13.92 12.73
N GLN A 336 5.47 -15.20 12.61
CA GLN A 336 6.18 -16.16 11.76
C GLN A 336 6.10 -15.79 10.28
N ASN A 337 4.91 -15.39 9.80
CA ASN A 337 4.70 -14.96 8.42
C ASN A 337 5.53 -13.72 8.09
N LEU A 338 5.71 -12.79 9.02
CA LEU A 338 6.55 -11.61 8.80
C LEU A 338 8.03 -12.00 8.60
N ILE A 339 8.58 -12.87 9.45
CA ILE A 339 9.97 -13.32 9.34
C ILE A 339 10.15 -14.13 8.05
N GLN A 340 9.22 -15.04 7.76
CA GLN A 340 9.23 -15.84 6.53
C GLN A 340 9.16 -14.96 5.28
N ALA A 341 8.33 -13.92 5.32
CA ALA A 341 8.23 -12.95 4.25
C ALA A 341 9.56 -12.20 4.07
N LEU A 342 10.18 -11.70 5.13
CA LEU A 342 11.52 -11.07 5.03
C LEU A 342 12.58 -12.03 4.46
N ALA A 343 12.58 -13.29 4.89
CA ALA A 343 13.48 -14.32 4.41
C ALA A 343 13.32 -14.56 2.90
N ALA A 344 12.09 -14.50 2.38
CA ALA A 344 11.84 -14.58 0.94
C ALA A 344 12.60 -13.53 0.13
N TYR A 345 12.66 -12.30 0.65
CA TYR A 345 13.24 -11.17 -0.07
C TYR A 345 14.77 -11.13 0.01
N THR A 346 15.39 -12.05 0.75
CA THR A 346 16.85 -12.22 0.76
C THR A 346 17.39 -12.64 -0.63
N PHE A 347 16.53 -13.21 -1.48
CA PHE A 347 16.86 -13.53 -2.86
C PHE A 347 16.82 -12.31 -3.81
N HIS A 348 16.54 -11.10 -3.32
CA HIS A 348 16.63 -9.90 -4.15
C HIS A 348 17.85 -9.07 -3.76
N PRO A 349 18.84 -8.89 -4.66
CA PRO A 349 20.12 -8.25 -4.32
C PRO A 349 20.00 -6.93 -3.57
N ARG A 350 19.06 -6.07 -3.99
CA ARG A 350 18.84 -4.76 -3.37
C ARG A 350 18.23 -4.89 -1.98
N THR A 351 17.18 -5.70 -1.86
CA THR A 351 16.53 -5.96 -0.57
C THR A 351 17.46 -6.70 0.39
N LEU A 352 18.26 -7.64 -0.10
CA LEU A 352 19.31 -8.32 0.65
C LEU A 352 20.35 -7.34 1.21
N ALA A 353 20.83 -6.40 0.39
CA ALA A 353 21.77 -5.38 0.84
C ALA A 353 21.17 -4.52 1.97
N ALA A 354 19.91 -4.10 1.79
CA ALA A 354 19.16 -3.36 2.82
C ALA A 354 18.98 -4.20 4.10
N LEU A 355 18.56 -5.47 3.97
CA LEU A 355 18.40 -6.40 5.10
C LEU A 355 19.73 -6.62 5.84
N ARG A 356 20.83 -6.86 5.12
CA ARG A 356 22.17 -7.03 5.70
C ARG A 356 22.56 -5.80 6.52
N HIS A 357 22.34 -4.62 5.97
CA HIS A 357 22.62 -3.36 6.66
C HIS A 357 21.77 -3.23 7.93
N THR A 358 20.44 -3.28 7.81
CA THR A 358 19.55 -3.03 8.94
C THR A 358 19.64 -4.10 10.03
N VAL A 359 19.81 -5.39 9.67
CA VAL A 359 20.03 -6.46 10.65
C VAL A 359 21.36 -6.27 11.37
N GLY A 360 22.42 -5.86 10.65
CA GLY A 360 23.73 -5.58 11.26
C GLY A 360 23.74 -4.35 12.20
N GLU A 361 22.78 -3.45 12.06
CA GLU A 361 22.59 -2.29 12.95
C GLU A 361 21.73 -2.59 14.18
N LEU A 362 21.12 -3.78 14.28
CA LEU A 362 20.33 -4.13 15.45
C LEU A 362 21.24 -4.24 16.69
N PRO A 363 20.78 -3.73 17.86
CA PRO A 363 21.53 -3.95 19.09
C PRO A 363 21.68 -5.44 19.41
N ARG A 364 22.86 -5.89 19.84
CA ARG A 364 23.13 -7.31 20.17
C ARG A 364 22.10 -7.93 21.11
N TYR A 365 21.61 -7.20 22.10
CA TYR A 365 20.61 -7.70 23.05
C TYR A 365 19.24 -7.97 22.38
N VAL A 366 18.92 -7.29 21.28
CA VAL A 366 17.70 -7.54 20.49
C VAL A 366 17.88 -8.82 19.69
N GLU A 367 19.01 -8.97 19.01
CA GLU A 367 19.33 -10.18 18.24
C GLU A 367 19.36 -11.43 19.14
N GLU A 368 20.17 -11.41 20.20
CA GLU A 368 20.24 -12.49 21.19
C GLU A 368 18.85 -12.76 21.79
N GLY A 369 18.11 -11.70 22.12
CA GLY A 369 16.77 -11.82 22.67
C GLY A 369 15.79 -12.52 21.74
N LEU A 370 15.83 -12.25 20.44
CA LEU A 370 14.98 -12.90 19.44
C LEU A 370 15.33 -14.37 19.24
N ASN A 371 16.61 -14.72 19.23
CA ASN A 371 17.07 -16.12 19.07
C ASN A 371 16.55 -17.03 20.19
N HIS A 372 16.40 -16.48 21.41
CA HIS A 372 15.89 -17.23 22.57
C HIS A 372 14.35 -17.24 22.69
N ARG A 373 13.61 -16.59 21.78
CA ARG A 373 12.14 -16.57 21.83
C ARG A 373 11.57 -17.90 21.35
N GLU A 374 10.77 -18.52 22.20
CA GLU A 374 9.91 -19.64 21.82
C GLU A 374 9.09 -19.25 20.58
N TYR A 375 8.96 -20.15 19.60
CA TYR A 375 8.22 -20.02 18.32
C TYR A 375 8.82 -19.19 17.20
N ILE A 376 9.65 -18.17 17.47
CA ILE A 376 10.24 -17.32 16.42
C ILE A 376 11.76 -17.40 16.33
N GLY A 377 12.45 -17.85 17.38
CA GLY A 377 13.91 -17.88 17.42
C GLY A 377 14.52 -18.64 16.25
N SER A 378 14.03 -19.87 15.98
CA SER A 378 14.52 -20.67 14.85
C SER A 378 14.29 -20.01 13.48
N ARG A 379 13.18 -19.30 13.29
CA ARG A 379 12.88 -18.58 12.04
C ARG A 379 13.73 -17.32 11.89
N TRP A 380 13.99 -16.64 12.99
CA TRP A 380 14.88 -15.47 13.00
C TRP A 380 16.32 -15.89 12.73
N ASP A 381 16.79 -16.96 13.37
CA ASP A 381 18.10 -17.57 13.09
C ASP A 381 18.21 -17.97 11.61
N GLU A 382 17.17 -18.58 11.04
CA GLU A 382 17.11 -18.92 9.61
C GLU A 382 17.25 -17.67 8.72
N LEU A 383 16.53 -16.58 9.03
CA LEU A 383 16.64 -15.31 8.31
C LEU A 383 18.08 -14.75 8.36
N VAL A 384 18.66 -14.63 9.57
CA VAL A 384 20.02 -14.09 9.76
C VAL A 384 21.05 -14.99 9.08
N TYR A 385 20.89 -16.31 9.21
CA TYR A 385 21.73 -17.31 8.55
C TYR A 385 21.66 -17.20 7.04
N CYS A 386 20.50 -16.92 6.43
CA CYS A 386 20.38 -16.76 4.99
C CYS A 386 21.08 -15.47 4.47
N ILE A 387 21.03 -14.37 5.23
CA ILE A 387 21.59 -13.08 4.79
C ILE A 387 23.10 -13.19 4.52
N GLY A 388 23.87 -13.87 5.37
CA GLY A 388 25.33 -13.95 5.27
C GLY A 388 25.83 -14.62 3.97
N PRO A 389 25.56 -15.91 3.75
CA PRO A 389 25.96 -16.65 2.55
C PRO A 389 25.49 -15.97 1.26
N GLN A 390 24.23 -15.51 1.22
CA GLN A 390 23.72 -14.82 0.06
C GLN A 390 24.45 -13.50 -0.19
N SER A 391 24.77 -12.74 0.85
CA SER A 391 25.56 -11.51 0.70
C SER A 391 26.96 -11.81 0.15
N ASN A 392 27.56 -12.93 0.55
CA ASN A 392 28.85 -13.36 0.00
C ASN A 392 28.73 -13.74 -1.48
N HIS A 393 27.65 -14.41 -1.89
CA HIS A 393 27.38 -14.71 -3.30
C HIS A 393 27.18 -13.43 -4.12
N LEU A 394 26.49 -12.43 -3.56
CA LEU A 394 26.30 -11.14 -4.23
C LEU A 394 27.65 -10.41 -4.40
N ASN A 395 28.45 -10.31 -3.34
CA ASN A 395 29.77 -9.67 -3.39
C ASN A 395 30.70 -10.38 -4.39
N GLY A 396 30.71 -11.72 -4.39
CA GLY A 396 31.51 -12.49 -5.34
C GLY A 396 31.15 -12.23 -6.81
N LEU A 397 29.89 -11.92 -7.12
CA LEU A 397 29.49 -11.53 -8.47
C LEU A 397 29.96 -10.13 -8.88
N GLU A 398 30.09 -9.21 -7.93
CA GLU A 398 30.65 -7.88 -8.19
C GLU A 398 32.17 -7.97 -8.46
N GLU A 399 32.87 -8.88 -7.77
CA GLU A 399 34.31 -9.11 -7.91
C GLU A 399 34.66 -9.96 -9.15
N GLU A 400 33.98 -11.08 -9.37
CA GLU A 400 34.25 -12.03 -10.45
C GLU A 400 33.60 -11.61 -11.78
N GLY A 401 32.60 -10.73 -11.71
CA GLY A 401 31.77 -10.36 -12.85
C GLY A 401 30.69 -11.40 -13.18
N LEU A 402 29.88 -11.09 -14.20
CA LEU A 402 28.80 -11.97 -14.64
C LEU A 402 29.36 -13.15 -15.44
N SER A 403 29.26 -14.36 -14.89
CA SER A 403 29.60 -15.61 -15.57
C SER A 403 28.34 -16.45 -15.79
N ILE A 404 27.57 -16.11 -16.83
CA ILE A 404 26.37 -16.86 -17.24
C ILE A 404 26.35 -17.06 -18.76
N CYS A 405 25.90 -18.23 -19.21
CA CYS A 405 25.69 -18.54 -20.62
C CYS A 405 24.44 -19.41 -20.78
N ASP A 406 23.53 -19.01 -21.68
CA ASP A 406 22.30 -19.73 -22.00
C ASP A 406 22.44 -20.72 -23.16
N ASN A 407 23.61 -20.81 -23.77
CA ASN A 407 23.88 -21.82 -24.78
C ASN A 407 24.06 -23.18 -24.09
N ASP A 408 23.06 -24.06 -24.14
CA ASP A 408 23.11 -25.38 -23.50
C ASP A 408 24.22 -26.28 -24.09
N SER A 409 24.73 -25.95 -25.28
CA SER A 409 25.86 -26.62 -25.94
C SER A 409 27.23 -26.12 -25.46
N HIS A 410 27.28 -25.29 -24.41
CA HIS A 410 28.51 -24.66 -23.90
C HIS A 410 29.47 -25.65 -23.20
N ASP A 411 29.00 -26.82 -22.75
CA ASP A 411 29.80 -27.84 -22.05
C ASP A 411 30.97 -28.40 -22.87
N GLU A 412 30.91 -28.34 -24.20
CA GLU A 412 31.96 -28.90 -25.07
C GLU A 412 33.16 -27.93 -25.27
N MET A 413 33.07 -26.69 -24.79
CA MET A 413 34.03 -25.62 -25.07
C MET A 413 34.52 -24.87 -23.82
N TRP A 414 34.62 -25.52 -22.65
CA TRP A 414 35.09 -24.85 -21.43
C TRP A 414 36.56 -24.41 -21.53
N ILE A 415 36.82 -23.25 -22.14
CA ILE A 415 38.14 -22.62 -22.26
C ILE A 415 38.35 -21.73 -21.03
N GLY A 416 38.52 -22.36 -19.87
CA GLY A 416 39.16 -21.77 -18.68
C GLY A 416 38.76 -20.33 -18.27
N PRO A 417 39.59 -19.64 -17.47
CA PRO A 417 39.29 -18.34 -16.88
C PRO A 417 39.29 -17.15 -17.88
N TYR A 418 39.06 -17.37 -19.17
CA TYR A 418 39.21 -16.35 -20.23
C TYR A 418 38.04 -15.36 -20.39
N MET A 419 37.15 -15.23 -19.41
CA MET A 419 36.15 -14.15 -19.37
C MET A 419 36.73 -12.82 -18.82
N VAL A 420 38.06 -12.65 -18.81
CA VAL A 420 38.71 -11.40 -18.41
C VAL A 420 38.52 -10.34 -19.52
N GLY A 421 37.42 -9.58 -19.42
CA GLY A 421 37.24 -8.30 -20.12
C GLY A 421 36.13 -8.24 -21.18
N GLY A 422 35.48 -9.35 -21.53
CA GLY A 422 34.51 -9.39 -22.65
C GLY A 422 33.08 -8.93 -22.33
N GLY A 423 32.66 -8.96 -21.06
CA GLY A 423 31.27 -8.74 -20.65
C GLY A 423 30.29 -9.79 -21.19
N VAL A 424 29.17 -9.98 -20.49
CA VAL A 424 28.09 -10.86 -20.96
C VAL A 424 27.33 -10.21 -22.12
N LYS A 425 27.09 -10.98 -23.18
CA LYS A 425 26.35 -10.54 -24.37
C LYS A 425 24.88 -10.92 -24.24
N ALA A 426 24.02 -9.92 -24.10
CA ALA A 426 22.57 -10.13 -24.05
C ALA A 426 21.95 -10.15 -25.46
N CYS A 427 20.89 -10.94 -25.66
CA CYS A 427 20.09 -10.81 -26.87
C CYS A 427 19.43 -9.42 -26.93
N SER A 428 19.65 -8.67 -28.01
CA SER A 428 19.07 -7.33 -28.20
C SER A 428 17.56 -7.32 -28.44
N GLY A 429 16.97 -8.49 -28.73
CA GLY A 429 15.52 -8.64 -28.92
C GLY A 429 14.77 -8.80 -27.60
N CYS A 430 15.13 -9.82 -26.82
CA CYS A 430 14.40 -10.18 -25.60
C CYS A 430 15.07 -9.76 -24.29
N HIS A 431 16.39 -9.46 -24.31
CA HIS A 431 17.21 -9.12 -23.16
C HIS A 431 17.18 -10.13 -21.99
N LEU A 432 16.64 -11.33 -22.18
CA LEU A 432 16.54 -12.35 -21.13
C LEU A 432 17.68 -13.36 -21.17
N VAL A 433 18.11 -13.75 -22.38
CA VAL A 433 19.23 -14.68 -22.57
C VAL A 433 20.56 -13.95 -22.66
N ALA A 434 21.59 -14.59 -22.11
CA ALA A 434 22.93 -14.09 -21.94
C ALA A 434 23.95 -15.11 -22.49
N TYR A 435 25.01 -14.61 -23.13
CA TYR A 435 26.04 -15.43 -23.74
C TYR A 435 27.42 -14.95 -23.35
N CYS A 436 28.34 -15.89 -23.11
CA CYS A 436 29.75 -15.58 -22.88
C CYS A 436 30.47 -15.12 -24.16
N SER A 437 29.97 -15.49 -25.35
CA SER A 437 30.59 -15.17 -26.64
C SER A 437 29.58 -15.04 -27.80
N PRO A 438 29.95 -14.37 -28.91
CA PRO A 438 29.13 -14.32 -30.13
C PRO A 438 28.91 -15.70 -30.74
N GLU A 439 29.86 -16.62 -30.57
CA GLU A 439 29.77 -17.99 -31.06
C GLU A 439 28.63 -18.72 -30.33
N CYS A 440 28.59 -18.63 -28.99
CA CYS A 440 27.52 -19.19 -28.19
C CYS A 440 26.16 -18.60 -28.55
N GLN A 441 26.10 -17.28 -28.78
CA GLN A 441 24.88 -16.62 -29.24
C GLN A 441 24.42 -17.15 -30.61
N LYS A 442 25.34 -17.31 -31.58
CA LYS A 442 25.01 -17.80 -32.93
C LYS A 442 24.53 -19.24 -32.91
N THR A 443 25.15 -20.10 -32.11
CA THR A 443 24.77 -21.51 -31.94
C THR A 443 23.38 -21.62 -31.34
N ASP A 444 23.16 -21.01 -30.16
CA ASP A 444 21.87 -21.04 -29.48
C ASP A 444 20.77 -20.37 -30.33
N TRP A 445 21.07 -19.30 -31.08
CA TRP A 445 20.13 -18.68 -32.01
C TRP A 445 19.63 -19.66 -33.08
N LYS A 446 20.52 -20.43 -33.69
CA LYS A 446 20.17 -21.40 -34.75
C LYS A 446 19.41 -22.59 -34.19
N GLU A 447 19.85 -23.10 -33.05
CA GLU A 447 19.34 -24.33 -32.46
C GLU A 447 18.00 -24.13 -31.75
N ARG A 448 17.83 -22.99 -31.06
CA ARG A 448 16.74 -22.84 -30.07
C ARG A 448 16.16 -21.45 -29.94
N HIS A 449 16.97 -20.41 -29.78
CA HIS A 449 16.49 -19.11 -29.31
C HIS A 449 15.68 -18.33 -30.36
N LYS A 450 15.94 -18.52 -31.66
CA LYS A 450 15.21 -17.81 -32.72
C LYS A 450 13.68 -17.90 -32.63
N PRO A 451 13.06 -19.10 -32.49
CA PRO A 451 11.61 -19.21 -32.29
C PRO A 451 11.12 -18.76 -30.90
N GLU A 452 11.97 -18.76 -29.87
CA GLU A 452 11.60 -18.34 -28.50
C GLU A 452 11.64 -16.83 -28.30
N CYS A 453 12.54 -16.14 -29.01
CA CYS A 453 12.81 -14.72 -28.82
C CYS A 453 11.55 -13.84 -28.87
N PRO A 454 10.61 -14.00 -29.83
CA PRO A 454 9.39 -13.20 -29.85
C PRO A 454 8.51 -13.38 -28.59
N ILE A 455 8.38 -14.60 -28.09
CA ILE A 455 7.56 -14.92 -26.90
C ILE A 455 8.19 -14.28 -25.66
N VAL A 456 9.50 -14.48 -25.49
CA VAL A 456 10.26 -13.95 -24.35
C VAL A 456 10.33 -12.42 -24.40
N ARG A 457 10.49 -11.84 -25.60
CA ARG A 457 10.48 -10.39 -25.81
C ARG A 457 9.16 -9.77 -25.36
N HIS A 458 8.02 -10.42 -25.62
CA HIS A 458 6.72 -9.93 -25.13
C HIS A 458 6.71 -9.83 -23.60
N SER A 459 7.14 -10.89 -22.90
CA SER A 459 7.25 -10.89 -21.43
C SER A 459 8.21 -9.82 -20.90
N TYR A 460 9.33 -9.58 -21.59
CA TYR A 460 10.26 -8.50 -21.24
C TYR A 460 9.61 -7.12 -21.29
N HIS A 461 8.86 -6.80 -22.37
CA HIS A 461 8.18 -5.51 -22.51
C HIS A 461 7.11 -5.32 -21.44
N GLU A 462 6.37 -6.38 -21.12
CA GLU A 462 5.38 -6.37 -20.06
C GLU A 462 6.01 -6.07 -18.69
N ARG A 463 7.09 -6.77 -18.34
CA ARG A 463 7.87 -6.53 -17.10
C ARG A 463 8.53 -5.15 -17.07
N SER A 464 8.96 -4.66 -18.23
CA SER A 464 9.52 -3.30 -18.35
C SER A 464 8.46 -2.24 -18.08
N ALA A 465 7.20 -2.48 -18.46
CA ALA A 465 6.08 -1.57 -18.22
C ALA A 465 5.65 -1.51 -16.75
N THR A 466 5.97 -2.54 -15.95
CA THR A 466 5.72 -2.65 -14.50
C THR A 466 6.97 -2.40 -13.66
N ASN A 467 8.12 -2.10 -14.27
CA ASN A 467 9.42 -1.94 -13.60
C ASN A 467 9.91 -3.20 -12.85
N THR A 468 9.38 -4.38 -13.14
CA THR A 468 9.78 -5.67 -12.53
C THR A 468 10.84 -6.38 -13.38
N LYS A 469 11.88 -5.64 -13.81
CA LYS A 469 12.91 -6.16 -14.73
C LYS A 469 13.78 -7.20 -14.04
N TYR A 470 13.78 -8.42 -14.56
CA TYR A 470 14.68 -9.49 -14.15
C TYR A 470 16.02 -9.36 -14.88
N ARG A 471 17.02 -8.76 -14.23
CA ARG A 471 18.33 -8.46 -14.84
C ARG A 471 19.24 -9.69 -14.82
N HIS A 472 20.17 -9.76 -15.76
CA HIS A 472 21.21 -10.80 -15.78
C HIS A 472 22.04 -10.87 -14.48
N ALA A 473 22.27 -9.74 -13.81
CA ALA A 473 22.92 -9.73 -12.50
C ALA A 473 22.09 -10.39 -11.40
N THR A 474 20.79 -10.10 -11.35
CA THR A 474 19.85 -10.77 -10.45
C THR A 474 19.79 -12.26 -10.73
N ARG A 475 19.80 -12.64 -12.01
CA ARG A 475 19.86 -14.04 -12.43
C ARG A 475 21.14 -14.72 -11.98
N ALA A 476 22.31 -14.18 -12.32
CA ALA A 476 23.59 -14.72 -11.88
C ALA A 476 23.65 -14.87 -10.35
N PHE A 477 23.08 -13.91 -9.62
CA PHE A 477 22.91 -13.99 -8.17
C PHE A 477 22.07 -15.19 -7.74
N HIS A 478 20.86 -15.36 -8.30
CA HIS A 478 20.04 -16.53 -7.99
C HIS A 478 20.78 -17.84 -8.32
N LEU A 479 21.47 -17.92 -9.46
CA LEU A 479 22.26 -19.10 -9.85
C LEU A 479 23.32 -19.44 -8.80
N ARG A 480 24.06 -18.44 -8.30
CA ARG A 480 25.08 -18.64 -7.26
C ARG A 480 24.47 -19.09 -5.93
N VAL A 481 23.34 -18.51 -5.53
CA VAL A 481 22.62 -18.94 -4.32
C VAL A 481 22.14 -20.39 -4.46
N ILE A 482 21.56 -20.73 -5.61
CA ILE A 482 21.15 -22.08 -5.97
C ILE A 482 22.33 -23.06 -5.87
N GLU A 483 23.45 -22.75 -6.51
CA GLU A 483 24.65 -23.58 -6.48
C GLU A 483 25.16 -23.77 -5.04
N GLY A 484 25.17 -22.69 -4.25
CA GLY A 484 25.58 -22.72 -2.85
C GLY A 484 24.70 -23.62 -1.97
N VAL A 485 23.39 -23.66 -2.21
CA VAL A 485 22.45 -24.49 -1.45
C VAL A 485 22.42 -25.94 -1.96
N CYS A 486 22.39 -26.13 -3.27
CA CYS A 486 22.14 -27.44 -3.88
C CYS A 486 23.39 -28.29 -4.02
N ASN A 487 24.55 -27.72 -4.33
CA ASN A 487 25.76 -28.52 -4.51
C ASN A 487 26.13 -29.32 -3.25
N PRO A 488 26.04 -28.77 -2.02
CA PRO A 488 26.23 -29.55 -0.80
C PRO A 488 25.20 -30.67 -0.63
N GLN A 489 23.92 -30.39 -0.84
CA GLN A 489 22.85 -31.39 -0.72
C GLN A 489 23.00 -32.52 -1.74
N TYR A 490 23.32 -32.16 -2.98
CA TYR A 490 23.59 -33.11 -4.06
C TYR A 490 24.77 -34.02 -3.70
N ARG A 491 25.89 -33.46 -3.20
CA ARG A 491 27.04 -34.27 -2.74
C ARG A 491 26.62 -35.27 -1.66
N LEU A 492 25.92 -34.80 -0.62
CA LEU A 492 25.42 -35.67 0.47
C LEU A 492 24.51 -36.79 -0.04
N LEU A 493 23.61 -36.51 -0.98
CA LEU A 493 22.74 -37.52 -1.60
C LEU A 493 23.55 -38.53 -2.42
N THR A 494 24.51 -38.07 -3.22
CA THR A 494 25.36 -38.97 -4.03
C THR A 494 26.28 -39.85 -3.18
N GLU A 495 26.72 -39.36 -2.02
CA GLU A 495 27.55 -40.09 -1.06
C GLU A 495 26.73 -41.13 -0.27
N SER A 496 25.53 -40.76 0.17
CA SER A 496 24.64 -41.65 0.93
C SER A 496 23.96 -42.72 0.08
N GLN A 497 23.82 -42.51 -1.23
CA GLN A 497 23.17 -43.45 -2.15
C GLN A 497 23.99 -43.67 -3.45
N PRO A 498 25.09 -44.46 -3.39
CA PRO A 498 25.99 -44.66 -4.53
C PRO A 498 25.33 -45.27 -5.77
N GLY A 499 24.21 -45.99 -5.59
CA GLY A 499 23.40 -46.57 -6.67
C GLY A 499 22.47 -45.57 -7.37
N GLN A 500 22.32 -44.36 -6.84
CA GLN A 500 21.54 -43.26 -7.43
C GLN A 500 22.42 -42.23 -8.16
N ARG A 501 23.63 -42.61 -8.59
CA ARG A 501 24.44 -41.77 -9.48
C ARG A 501 23.66 -41.47 -10.77
N GLY A 502 23.32 -40.19 -10.99
CA GLY A 502 22.70 -39.70 -12.24
C GLY A 502 21.30 -39.11 -12.12
N TRP A 503 20.86 -38.76 -10.91
CA TRP A 503 19.60 -38.04 -10.73
C TRP A 503 19.81 -36.56 -11.07
N GLU A 504 19.13 -36.10 -12.12
CA GLU A 504 18.98 -34.67 -12.35
C GLU A 504 17.85 -34.15 -11.45
N PHE A 505 18.14 -33.04 -10.77
CA PHE A 505 17.17 -32.34 -9.94
C PHE A 505 16.66 -31.14 -10.74
N LEU A 506 15.35 -31.11 -10.97
CA LEU A 506 14.72 -29.88 -11.40
C LEU A 506 14.52 -29.01 -10.16
N MET A 507 15.12 -27.84 -10.15
CA MET A 507 14.87 -26.88 -9.09
C MET A 507 13.94 -25.78 -9.55
N MET A 508 13.00 -25.48 -8.67
CA MET A 508 11.94 -24.54 -8.89
C MET A 508 12.16 -23.32 -8.00
N ILE A 509 12.34 -22.13 -8.58
CA ILE A 509 12.24 -20.89 -7.81
C ILE A 509 10.82 -20.37 -8.03
N ASN A 510 9.92 -20.76 -7.14
CA ASN A 510 8.60 -20.14 -7.11
C ASN A 510 8.69 -18.82 -6.34
N ALA A 511 8.98 -17.73 -7.06
CA ALA A 511 8.84 -16.37 -6.54
C ALA A 511 7.43 -15.86 -6.87
N CYS A 512 6.40 -16.51 -6.33
CA CYS A 512 5.03 -16.01 -6.48
C CYS A 512 4.81 -14.87 -5.48
N TRP A 513 4.55 -13.67 -5.99
CA TRP A 513 4.47 -12.43 -5.20
C TRP A 513 3.12 -12.27 -4.50
N ASP A 514 2.09 -12.91 -5.07
CA ASP A 514 0.70 -12.58 -4.79
C ASP A 514 0.12 -13.30 -3.55
N GLN A 515 0.84 -14.29 -3.03
CA GLN A 515 0.45 -14.97 -1.79
C GLN A 515 1.65 -15.20 -0.87
N PRO A 516 1.66 -14.64 0.36
CA PRO A 516 2.59 -15.01 1.42
C PRO A 516 2.24 -16.40 1.96
N THR A 517 2.14 -17.39 1.08
CA THR A 517 2.11 -18.80 1.46
C THR A 517 3.48 -19.20 1.98
N GLU A 518 3.55 -20.31 2.72
CA GLU A 518 4.68 -20.85 3.49
C GLU A 518 6.00 -21.07 2.71
N ASN A 519 6.08 -20.62 1.47
CA ASN A 519 6.94 -21.14 0.43
C ASN A 519 7.35 -20.03 -0.55
N ALA A 520 7.76 -18.89 0.00
CA ALA A 520 8.10 -17.72 -0.79
C ALA A 520 9.31 -17.95 -1.73
N ILE A 521 10.15 -18.95 -1.43
CA ILE A 521 10.96 -19.73 -2.39
C ILE A 521 11.04 -21.18 -1.86
N THR A 522 10.24 -22.10 -2.40
CA THR A 522 10.48 -23.53 -2.15
C THR A 522 11.53 -24.04 -3.12
N LEU A 523 12.75 -24.24 -2.64
CA LEU A 523 13.69 -25.10 -3.34
C LEU A 523 13.18 -26.54 -3.21
N CYS A 524 12.36 -26.98 -4.16
CA CYS A 524 11.96 -28.37 -4.27
C CYS A 524 12.93 -29.09 -5.22
N PRO A 525 13.98 -29.74 -4.74
CA PRO A 525 14.72 -30.69 -5.56
C PRO A 525 13.77 -31.85 -5.89
N ALA A 526 13.20 -31.83 -7.09
CA ALA A 526 12.39 -32.93 -7.59
C ALA A 526 13.24 -33.77 -8.54
N PRO A 527 13.33 -35.09 -8.34
CA PRO A 527 13.86 -35.99 -9.36
C PRO A 527 13.06 -35.79 -10.66
N ILE A 528 13.72 -35.63 -11.80
CA ILE A 528 13.03 -35.50 -13.09
C ILE A 528 11.95 -36.59 -13.31
N PRO A 529 12.16 -37.87 -12.96
CA PRO A 529 11.10 -38.89 -13.06
C PRO A 529 9.82 -38.54 -12.29
N ARG A 530 9.95 -37.94 -11.10
CA ARG A 530 8.81 -37.49 -10.30
C ARG A 530 8.11 -36.29 -10.95
N TRP A 531 8.88 -35.34 -11.48
CA TRP A 531 8.32 -34.19 -12.21
C TRP A 531 7.52 -34.63 -13.44
N ILE A 532 8.04 -35.60 -14.21
CA ILE A 532 7.35 -36.19 -15.37
C ILE A 532 5.98 -36.75 -14.97
N VAL A 533 5.93 -37.49 -13.85
CA VAL A 533 4.69 -38.10 -13.35
C VAL A 533 3.69 -37.04 -12.87
N GLU A 534 4.17 -35.98 -12.21
CA GLU A 534 3.31 -34.94 -11.65
C GLU A 534 2.81 -33.91 -12.69
N GLN A 535 3.32 -33.92 -13.93
CA GLN A 535 2.98 -32.97 -15.01
C GLN A 535 2.89 -31.51 -14.56
N LYS A 536 3.80 -31.09 -13.67
CA LYS A 536 3.79 -29.73 -13.13
C LYS A 536 4.13 -28.74 -14.25
N LYS A 537 3.17 -27.89 -14.63
CA LYS A 537 3.43 -26.72 -15.49
C LYS A 537 4.52 -25.85 -14.87
N VAL A 538 5.50 -25.45 -15.68
CA VAL A 538 6.59 -24.55 -15.25
C VAL A 538 6.15 -23.10 -15.47
N GLY A 539 5.18 -22.67 -14.66
CA GLY A 539 4.65 -21.31 -14.65
C GLY A 539 3.79 -20.93 -15.87
N ASP A 540 3.50 -19.62 -15.98
CA ASP A 540 2.58 -19.06 -17.00
C ASP A 540 3.26 -18.70 -18.32
N CYS A 541 4.55 -19.00 -18.51
CA CYS A 541 5.30 -18.67 -19.73
C CYS A 541 5.45 -19.91 -20.63
N PRO A 542 4.72 -20.00 -21.76
CA PRO A 542 4.77 -21.17 -22.64
C PRO A 542 6.18 -21.50 -23.16
N ALA A 543 7.03 -20.48 -23.36
CA ALA A 543 8.40 -20.69 -23.80
C ALA A 543 9.27 -21.38 -22.73
N MET A 544 9.07 -21.04 -21.45
CA MET A 544 9.82 -21.63 -20.34
C MET A 544 9.33 -23.04 -20.04
N ASP A 545 8.02 -23.27 -20.08
CA ASP A 545 7.44 -24.61 -19.97
C ASP A 545 7.92 -25.52 -21.12
N GLY A 546 7.95 -25.00 -22.34
CA GLY A 546 8.53 -25.69 -23.49
C GLY A 546 10.02 -26.01 -23.30
N ARG A 547 10.81 -25.09 -22.71
CA ARG A 547 12.22 -25.33 -22.40
C ARG A 547 12.37 -26.43 -21.34
N ALA A 548 11.63 -26.35 -20.24
CA ALA A 548 11.64 -27.34 -19.17
C ALA A 548 11.31 -28.74 -19.69
N LYS A 549 10.22 -28.86 -20.46
CA LYS A 549 9.77 -30.12 -21.03
C LYS A 549 10.81 -30.73 -21.96
N ARG A 550 11.44 -29.94 -22.84
CA ARG A 550 12.50 -30.46 -23.72
C ARG A 550 13.71 -30.96 -22.94
N LEU A 551 14.13 -30.26 -21.89
CA LEU A 551 15.26 -30.69 -21.06
C LEU A 551 14.97 -32.03 -20.37
N VAL A 552 13.73 -32.18 -19.91
CA VAL A 552 13.22 -33.44 -19.36
C VAL A 552 13.15 -34.54 -20.43
N ASP A 553 12.66 -34.25 -21.62
CA ASP A 553 12.60 -35.21 -22.74
C ASP A 553 14.01 -35.65 -23.18
N GLU A 554 14.98 -34.74 -23.21
CA GLU A 554 16.39 -35.02 -23.49
C GLU A 554 17.03 -35.89 -22.41
N TYR A 555 16.74 -35.60 -21.13
CA TYR A 555 17.19 -36.45 -20.02
C TYR A 555 16.64 -37.87 -20.15
N VAL A 556 15.33 -38.01 -20.39
CA VAL A 556 14.67 -39.31 -20.59
C VAL A 556 15.29 -40.09 -21.74
N LYS A 557 15.58 -39.41 -22.86
CA LYS A 557 16.15 -40.03 -24.06
C LYS A 557 17.61 -40.44 -23.88
N SER A 558 18.43 -39.60 -23.28
CA SER A 558 19.88 -39.80 -23.20
C SER A 558 20.32 -40.66 -22.02
N LYS A 559 19.56 -40.65 -20.91
CA LYS A 559 19.95 -41.23 -19.60
C LYS A 559 21.34 -40.79 -19.12
N ALA A 560 21.90 -39.73 -19.70
CA ALA A 560 23.20 -39.20 -19.36
C ALA A 560 22.98 -37.97 -18.48
N PRO A 561 23.36 -38.01 -17.19
CA PRO A 561 23.16 -36.87 -16.31
C PRO A 561 24.00 -35.69 -16.79
N LYS A 562 23.33 -34.60 -17.15
CA LYS A 562 23.93 -33.28 -17.32
C LYS A 562 23.29 -32.35 -16.29
N THR A 563 24.09 -31.64 -15.50
CA THR A 563 23.54 -30.61 -14.62
C THR A 563 22.96 -29.51 -15.49
N ARG A 564 21.64 -29.42 -15.60
CA ARG A 564 20.96 -28.39 -16.38
C ARG A 564 20.00 -27.63 -15.49
N LEU A 565 20.16 -26.31 -15.44
CA LEU A 565 19.27 -25.47 -14.67
C LEU A 565 18.13 -24.94 -15.53
N VAL A 566 16.90 -25.23 -15.12
CA VAL A 566 15.69 -24.61 -15.67
C VAL A 566 15.22 -23.55 -14.69
N GLU A 567 15.68 -22.32 -14.89
CA GLU A 567 15.21 -21.22 -14.08
C GLU A 567 13.83 -20.78 -14.54
N PHE A 568 12.97 -20.43 -13.58
CA PHE A 568 11.74 -19.71 -13.87
C PHE A 568 11.52 -18.65 -12.81
N VAL A 569 10.90 -17.55 -13.24
CA VAL A 569 10.39 -16.51 -12.36
C VAL A 569 8.93 -16.37 -12.75
N THR A 570 8.06 -16.97 -11.95
CA THR A 570 6.60 -16.78 -12.04
C THR A 570 6.25 -15.35 -11.58
N ARG A 571 5.05 -14.90 -11.94
CA ARG A 571 4.40 -13.84 -11.17
C ARG A 571 3.94 -14.41 -9.84
#